data_AF-A0A7C7XTZ2-F1
#
_entry.id   AF-A0A7C7XTZ2-F1
#
_cell.length_a   1.000
_cell.length_b   1.000
_cell.length_c   1.000
_cell.angle_alpha   90.00
_cell.angle_beta   90.00
_cell.angle_gamma   90.00
#
_symmetry.space_group_name_H-M   'P 1'
#
loop_
_entity.id
_entity.type
_entity.pdbx_description
1 polymer ?
#
loop_
_entity_poly.entity_id
_entity_poly.type
_entity_poly.pdbx_seq_one_letter_code
_entity_poly.pdbx_strand_id
1 'polypeptide(L)' 'MAEELTELEARLFEWLRQSDFHLTPWSTEDAAEIFEVEDDAVYEAIASLTKKVPDRIQVFYKNGSLHIAVE' A
#
# COMPACT_ATOMS: atom_id res chain seq x y z
N MET A 1 3.98 -15.39 -13.66
CA MET A 1 5.00 -15.61 -12.62
C MET A 1 4.71 -14.58 -11.56
N ALA A 2 4.49 -14.98 -10.31
CA ALA A 2 4.34 -14.01 -9.23
C ALA A 2 5.69 -13.28 -9.13
N GLU A 3 5.73 -12.02 -9.54
CA GLU A 3 6.92 -11.19 -9.35
C GLU A 3 7.18 -11.15 -7.84
N GLU A 4 8.37 -11.60 -7.44
CA GLU A 4 8.74 -11.63 -6.03
C GLU A 4 8.61 -10.21 -5.47
N LEU A 5 7.86 -10.09 -4.37
CA LEU A 5 7.73 -8.84 -3.66
C LEU A 5 9.07 -8.52 -3.01
N THR A 6 9.51 -7.27 -3.13
CA THR A 6 10.67 -6.79 -2.36
C THR A 6 10.35 -6.80 -0.86
N GLU A 7 11.36 -6.70 -0.01
CA GLU A 7 11.15 -6.64 1.44
C GLU A 7 10.21 -5.49 1.85
N LEU A 8 10.36 -4.33 1.20
CA LEU A 8 9.48 -3.18 1.41
C LEU A 8 8.04 -3.47 0.95
N GLU A 9 7.87 -4.02 -0.26
CA GLU A 9 6.56 -4.36 -0.80
C GLU A 9 5.84 -5.41 0.06
N ALA A 10 6.55 -6.44 0.52
CA ALA A 10 5.98 -7.48 1.38
C ALA A 10 5.57 -6.92 2.75
N ARG A 11 6.42 -6.08 3.37
CA ARG A 11 6.08 -5.42 4.64
C ARG A 11 4.93 -4.44 4.49
N LEU A 12 4.91 -3.65 3.42
CA LEU A 12 3.82 -2.72 3.09
C LEU A 12 2.52 -3.48 2.85
N PHE A 13 2.55 -4.58 2.10
CA PHE A 13 1.39 -5.42 1.84
C PHE A 13 0.82 -6.03 3.13
N GLU A 14 1.65 -6.60 3.99
CA GLU A 14 1.21 -7.16 5.27
C GLU A 14 0.69 -6.09 6.22
N TRP A 15 1.27 -4.89 6.21
CA TRP A 15 0.78 -3.76 7.00
C TRP A 15 -0.57 -3.24 6.49
N LEU A 16 -0.74 -3.11 5.17
CA LEU A 16 -2.01 -2.77 4.52
C LEU A 16 -3.09 -3.81 4.81
N ARG A 17 -2.72 -5.09 4.90
CA ARG A 17 -3.63 -6.20 5.21
C ARG A 17 -4.09 -6.20 6.67
N GLN A 18 -3.20 -5.86 7.60
CA GLN A 18 -3.53 -5.76 9.02
C GLN A 18 -4.26 -4.45 9.37
N SER A 19 -4.13 -3.43 8.52
CA SER A 19 -4.69 -2.11 8.76
C SER A 19 -6.01 -1.93 8.02
N ASP A 20 -7.02 -1.38 8.70
CA ASP A 20 -8.32 -1.08 8.10
C ASP A 20 -8.31 0.23 7.28
N PHE A 21 -7.42 0.32 6.27
CA PHE A 21 -7.36 1.48 5.35
C PHE A 21 -8.57 1.58 4.40
N HIS A 22 -9.48 0.60 4.44
CA HIS A 22 -10.80 0.72 3.81
C HIS A 22 -11.77 1.62 4.62
N LEU A 23 -11.46 1.88 5.90
CA LEU A 23 -12.19 2.78 6.80
C LEU A 23 -11.39 4.04 7.11
N THR A 24 -10.08 3.89 7.26
CA THR A 24 -9.15 4.99 7.59
C THR A 24 -8.58 5.59 6.30
N PRO A 25 -8.52 6.93 6.17
CA PRO A 25 -7.89 7.56 5.02
C PRO A 25 -6.41 7.14 4.92
N TRP A 26 -5.98 6.80 3.71
CA TRP A 26 -4.58 6.54 3.38
C TRP A 26 -3.76 7.83 3.45
N SER A 27 -2.57 7.73 4.02
CA SER A 27 -1.58 8.79 4.09
C SER A 27 -0.21 8.21 3.74
N THR A 28 0.37 8.71 2.66
CA THR A 28 1.70 8.25 2.23
C THR A 28 2.78 8.70 3.22
N GLU A 29 2.64 9.88 3.81
CA GLU A 29 3.56 10.42 4.81
C GLU A 29 3.61 9.52 6.07
N ASP A 30 2.45 9.06 6.56
CA ASP A 30 2.39 8.13 7.71
C ASP A 30 3.06 6.79 7.38
N ALA A 31 2.85 6.27 6.17
CA ALA A 31 3.52 5.05 5.72
C ALA A 31 5.04 5.25 5.62
N ALA A 32 5.49 6.37 5.05
CA ALA A 32 6.90 6.71 4.91
C ALA A 32 7.60 6.79 6.29
N GLU A 33 6.94 7.41 7.28
CA GLU A 33 7.44 7.47 8.66
C GLU A 33 7.53 6.08 9.32
N ILE A 34 6.51 5.23 9.16
CA ILE A 34 6.49 3.87 9.73
C ILE A 34 7.56 2.96 9.13
N PHE A 35 7.81 3.08 7.84
CA PHE A 35 8.81 2.27 7.14
C PHE A 35 10.21 2.92 7.14
N GLU A 36 10.35 4.13 7.69
CA GLU A 36 11.59 4.91 7.71
C GLU A 36 12.18 5.09 6.30
N VAL A 37 11.31 5.37 5.31
CA VAL A 37 11.66 5.56 3.89
C VAL A 37 11.16 6.91 3.38
N GLU A 38 11.58 7.29 2.18
CA GLU A 38 11.05 8.48 1.49
C GLU A 38 9.66 8.20 0.89
N ASP A 39 8.82 9.23 0.80
CA ASP A 39 7.47 9.15 0.22
C ASP A 39 7.47 8.52 -1.19
N ASP A 40 8.45 8.90 -2.02
CA ASP A 40 8.65 8.33 -3.37
C ASP A 40 8.76 6.80 -3.34
N ALA A 41 9.49 6.24 -2.36
CA ALA A 41 9.65 4.80 -2.23
C ALA A 41 8.31 4.11 -1.89
N VAL A 42 7.45 4.77 -1.10
CA VAL A 42 6.10 4.27 -0.80
C VAL A 42 5.22 4.31 -2.04
N TYR A 43 5.26 5.40 -2.82
CA TYR A 43 4.50 5.49 -4.07
C TYR A 43 4.92 4.41 -5.07
N GLU A 44 6.23 4.18 -5.23
CA GLU A 44 6.75 3.12 -6.09
C GLU A 44 6.35 1.73 -5.59
N ALA A 45 6.38 1.50 -4.28
CA ALA A 45 5.95 0.23 -3.70
C ALA A 45 4.46 -0.05 -3.94
N ILE A 46 3.57 0.93 -3.76
CA ILE A 46 2.13 0.77 -4.05
C ILE A 46 1.90 0.55 -5.55
N ALA A 47 2.58 1.32 -6.40
CA ALA A 47 2.49 1.17 -7.85
C ALA A 47 2.98 -0.22 -8.31
N SER A 48 4.03 -0.76 -7.68
CA SER A 48 4.49 -2.12 -7.94
C SER A 48 3.51 -3.17 -7.41
N LEU A 49 2.99 -3.00 -6.19
CA LEU A 49 1.98 -3.91 -5.62
C LEU A 49 0.73 -4.01 -6.50
N THR A 50 0.20 -2.88 -6.97
CA THR A 50 -0.96 -2.86 -7.90
C THR A 50 -0.69 -3.55 -9.22
N LYS A 51 0.57 -3.64 -9.68
CA LYS A 51 0.94 -4.39 -10.89
C LYS A 51 1.18 -5.87 -10.64
N LYS A 52 1.84 -6.20 -9.52
CA LYS A 52 2.27 -7.57 -9.18
C LYS A 52 1.14 -8.40 -8.59
N VAL A 53 0.26 -7.78 -7.79
CA VAL A 53 -0.87 -8.44 -7.11
C VAL A 53 -2.19 -7.69 -7.33
N PRO A 54 -2.59 -7.41 -8.59
CA PRO A 54 -3.76 -6.57 -8.92
C PRO A 54 -5.07 -7.10 -8.34
N ASP A 55 -5.20 -8.43 -8.20
CA ASP A 55 -6.39 -9.07 -7.64
C ASP A 55 -6.48 -8.97 -6.11
N ARG A 56 -5.39 -8.57 -5.44
CA ARG A 56 -5.27 -8.54 -3.97
C ARG A 56 -5.15 -7.13 -3.40
N ILE A 57 -5.09 -6.10 -4.24
CA ILE A 57 -5.00 -4.70 -3.79
C ILE A 57 -6.02 -3.85 -4.55
N GLN A 58 -6.76 -3.04 -3.81
CA GLN A 58 -7.73 -2.12 -4.37
C GLN A 58 -7.48 -0.71 -3.82
N VAL A 59 -7.21 0.21 -4.72
CA VAL A 59 -7.04 1.64 -4.41
C VAL A 59 -8.29 2.38 -4.86
N PHE A 60 -8.93 3.13 -3.96
CA PHE A 60 -10.18 3.84 -4.26
C PHE A 60 -10.29 5.14 -3.47
N TYR A 61 -11.11 6.07 -3.96
CA TYR A 61 -11.43 7.30 -3.24
C TYR A 61 -12.78 7.17 -2.54
N LYS A 62 -12.84 7.59 -1.28
CA LYS A 62 -14.08 7.64 -0.49
C LYS A 62 -14.04 8.86 0.41
N ASN A 63 -15.14 9.61 0.47
CA ASN A 63 -15.27 10.82 1.31
C ASN A 63 -14.18 11.89 1.09
N GLY A 64 -13.60 11.97 -0.12
CA GLY A 64 -12.54 12.95 -0.44
C GLY A 64 -11.13 12.51 -0.04
N SER A 65 -10.97 11.29 0.48
CA SER A 65 -9.67 10.71 0.84
C SER A 65 -9.37 9.47 0.02
N LEU A 66 -8.08 9.18 -0.16
CA LEU A 66 -7.60 7.94 -0.74
C LEU A 66 -7.76 6.82 0.28
N HIS A 67 -8.11 5.62 -0.16
CA HIS A 67 -8.22 4.43 0.66
C HIS A 67 -7.60 3.25 -0.09
N ILE A 68 -6.98 2.36 0.66
CA ILE A 68 -6.34 1.15 0.14
C ILE A 68 -6.92 -0.04 0.89
N ALA A 69 -7.33 -1.07 0.17
CA ALA A 69 -7.78 -2.34 0.74
C ALA A 69 -6.94 -3.49 0.15
N VAL A 70 -6.61 -4.47 0.99
CA VAL A 70 -5.77 -5.61 0.63
C VAL A 70 -6.33 -6.91 1.21
N GLU A 71 -6.25 -8.03 0.46
CA GLU A 71 -6.72 -9.38 0.86
C GLU A 71 -5.62 -10.46 0.92
#